data_AF-A0A838NED6-F1
#
_entry.id   AF-A0A838NED6-F1
#
_cell.length_a   1.000
_cell.length_b   1.000
_cell.length_c   1.000
_cell.angle_alpha   90.00
_cell.angle_beta   90.00
_cell.angle_gamma   90.00
#
_symmetry.space_group_name_H-M   'P 1'
#
loop_
_entity.id
_entity.type
_entity.pdbx_description
1 polymer ?
#
loop_
_entity_poly.entity_id
_entity_poly.type
_entity_poly.pdbx_seq_one_letter_code
_entity_poly.pdbx_strand_id
1 'polypeptide(L)'
;MRRSLSLVTLCGAASIALTPMLRGQATAQVPASEYTVRRARVITKLPNGILLVPPKFDVKAEDQHGFHQNPDFYYLSGLGNALRAVLLIDGPRPQSLLFVTPL
;
A
#
# COMPACT_ATOMS: atom_id res chain seq x y z
N MET A 1 -3.54 -42.81 43.02
CA MET A 1 -3.49 -44.01 42.15
C MET A 1 -4.91 -44.30 41.65
N ARG A 2 -5.05 -44.66 40.35
CA ARG A 2 -6.27 -45.14 39.62
C ARG A 2 -7.19 -44.00 39.12
N ARG A 3 -7.11 -43.55 37.85
CA ARG A 3 -7.49 -44.12 36.52
C ARG A 3 -8.99 -44.06 36.20
N SER A 4 -9.29 -43.37 35.08
CA SER A 4 -10.33 -43.70 34.05
C SER A 4 -11.80 -43.55 34.44
N LEU A 5 -12.77 -43.20 33.58
CA LEU A 5 -12.87 -42.94 32.13
C LEU A 5 -14.22 -42.22 31.87
N SER A 6 -14.30 -41.46 30.77
CA SER A 6 -15.46 -41.25 29.87
C SER A 6 -16.80 -40.69 30.38
N LEU A 7 -17.27 -39.61 29.73
CA LEU A 7 -18.45 -39.71 28.85
C LEU A 7 -18.48 -38.54 27.85
N VAL A 8 -18.38 -38.89 26.56
CA VAL A 8 -18.73 -38.03 25.43
C VAL A 8 -20.25 -38.07 25.29
N THR A 9 -20.92 -36.91 25.34
CA THR A 9 -22.29 -36.76 24.81
C THR A 9 -22.49 -35.40 24.16
N LEU A 10 -22.37 -35.41 22.83
CA LEU A 10 -23.20 -34.76 21.81
C LEU A 10 -24.21 -33.68 22.25
N CYS A 11 -24.10 -32.48 21.67
CA CYS A 11 -25.28 -31.73 21.21
C CYS A 11 -24.87 -30.78 20.08
N GLY A 12 -25.25 -31.13 18.85
CA GLY A 12 -25.00 -30.32 17.67
C GLY A 12 -25.96 -29.13 17.63
N ALA A 13 -25.40 -27.93 17.57
CA ALA A 13 -26.10 -26.75 17.10
C ALA A 13 -25.48 -26.35 15.76
N ALA A 14 -26.10 -26.79 14.66
CA ALA A 14 -25.77 -26.29 13.33
C ALA A 14 -26.37 -24.87 13.20
N SER A 15 -25.61 -23.87 13.65
CA SER A 15 -25.94 -22.47 13.40
C SER A 15 -25.65 -22.15 11.93
N ILE A 16 -26.69 -22.07 11.11
CA ILE A 16 -26.60 -21.45 9.78
C ILE A 16 -26.41 -19.95 10.03
N ALA A 17 -25.15 -19.52 10.10
CA ALA A 17 -24.80 -18.11 10.12
C ALA A 17 -25.10 -17.52 8.74
N LEU A 18 -26.22 -16.80 8.63
CA LEU A 18 -26.53 -15.95 7.49
C LEU A 18 -25.41 -14.90 7.36
N THR A 19 -24.44 -15.18 6.50
CA THR A 19 -23.34 -14.25 6.25
C THR A 19 -23.90 -13.08 5.46
N PRO A 20 -23.89 -11.84 5.96
CA PRO A 20 -24.32 -10.72 5.15
C PRO A 20 -23.36 -10.60 3.95
N MET A 21 -23.89 -10.83 2.74
CA MET A 21 -23.26 -10.41 1.48
C MET A 21 -23.30 -8.89 1.41
N LEU A 22 -22.50 -8.23 2.25
CA LEU A 22 -22.18 -6.82 2.11
C LEU A 22 -20.67 -6.65 2.20
N ARG A 23 -19.93 -7.38 1.36
CA ARG A 23 -18.61 -6.92 0.94
C ARG A 23 -18.85 -5.77 -0.03
N GLY A 24 -19.08 -4.57 0.52
CA GLY A 24 -18.73 -3.37 -0.21
C GLY A 24 -17.31 -3.54 -0.73
N GLN A 25 -17.07 -3.19 -1.99
CA GLN A 25 -15.75 -3.20 -2.58
C GLN A 25 -14.87 -2.22 -1.79
N ALA A 26 -14.29 -2.69 -0.69
CA ALA A 26 -13.19 -2.02 -0.05
C ALA A 26 -12.08 -2.06 -1.09
N THR A 27 -11.87 -0.95 -1.80
CA THR A 27 -10.61 -0.73 -2.50
C THR A 27 -9.53 -0.99 -1.47
N ALA A 28 -8.80 -2.10 -1.60
CA ALA A 28 -7.81 -2.50 -0.62
C ALA A 28 -6.81 -1.35 -0.51
N GLN A 29 -6.92 -0.58 0.57
CA GLN A 29 -6.09 0.60 0.75
C GLN A 29 -4.69 0.08 1.06
N VAL A 30 -3.75 0.36 0.17
CA VAL A 30 -2.35 -0.03 0.35
C VAL A 30 -1.86 0.63 1.65
N PRO A 31 -1.40 -0.14 2.65
CA PRO A 31 -0.92 0.42 3.90
C PRO A 31 0.26 1.37 3.66
N ALA A 32 0.36 2.45 4.44
CA ALA A 32 1.46 3.41 4.31
C ALA A 32 2.85 2.74 4.44
N SER A 33 2.95 1.69 5.26
CA SER A 33 4.17 0.89 5.45
C SER A 33 4.66 0.18 4.18
N GLU A 34 3.76 -0.19 3.28
CA GLU A 34 4.11 -0.87 2.02
C GLU A 34 4.96 0.04 1.13
N TYR A 35 4.66 1.34 1.07
CA TYR A 35 5.47 2.30 0.31
C TYR A 35 6.88 2.45 0.90
N THR A 36 7.01 2.39 2.23
CA THR A 36 8.33 2.35 2.90
C THR A 36 9.12 1.11 2.48
N VAL A 37 8.49 -0.07 2.44
CA VAL A 37 9.13 -1.31 1.98
C VAL A 37 9.58 -1.21 0.53
N ARG A 38 8.74 -0.65 -0.35
CA ARG A 38 9.10 -0.46 -1.77
C ARG A 38 10.31 0.45 -1.94
N ARG A 39 10.34 1.60 -1.24
CA ARG A 39 11.50 2.51 -1.29
C ARG A 39 12.75 1.87 -0.68
N ALA A 40 12.63 1.07 0.38
CA ALA A 40 13.74 0.32 0.94
C ALA A 40 14.35 -0.65 -0.09
N ARG A 41 13.53 -1.34 -0.90
CA ARG A 41 14.04 -2.19 -2.00
C ARG A 41 14.82 -1.37 -3.03
N VAL A 42 14.36 -0.18 -3.38
CA VAL A 42 15.09 0.72 -4.29
C VAL A 42 16.44 1.15 -3.71
N ILE A 43 16.48 1.50 -2.42
CA ILE A 43 17.73 1.86 -1.72
C ILE A 43 18.77 0.74 -1.83
N THR A 44 18.38 -0.53 -1.69
CA THR A 44 19.32 -1.67 -1.85
C THR A 44 19.96 -1.76 -3.24
N LYS A 45 19.38 -1.12 -4.25
CA LYS A 45 19.87 -1.09 -5.63
C LYS A 45 20.70 0.16 -5.94
N LEU A 46 20.80 1.12 -5.03
CA LEU A 46 21.44 2.42 -5.23
C LEU A 46 22.57 2.68 -4.22
N PRO A 47 23.52 1.76 -3.99
CA PRO A 47 24.49 1.88 -2.87
C PRO A 47 25.25 3.21 -2.83
N ASN A 48 25.53 3.80 -4.00
CA ASN A 48 26.22 5.08 -4.14
C ASN A 48 25.43 6.10 -4.98
N GLY A 49 24.10 5.93 -5.08
CA GLY A 49 23.26 6.70 -6.00
C GLY A 49 22.09 7.42 -5.34
N ILE A 50 21.59 8.44 -6.03
CA ILE A 50 20.34 9.13 -5.70
C ILE A 50 19.38 8.94 -6.87
N LEU A 51 18.12 8.65 -6.57
CA LEU A 51 17.04 8.59 -7.55
C LEU A 51 16.08 9.75 -7.32
N LEU A 52 15.79 10.49 -8.38
CA LEU A 52 14.73 11.50 -8.42
C LEU A 52 13.57 10.96 -9.27
N VAL A 53 12.39 10.92 -8.68
CA VAL A 53 11.16 10.44 -9.33
C VAL A 53 10.17 11.60 -9.39
N PRO A 54 9.95 12.20 -10.57
CA PRO A 54 8.97 13.25 -10.73
C PRO A 54 7.54 12.67 -10.87
N PRO A 55 6.51 13.41 -10.46
CA PRO A 55 5.14 13.10 -10.82
C PRO A 55 4.90 13.40 -12.30
N LYS A 56 3.72 13.05 -12.78
CA LYS A 56 3.13 13.67 -13.95
C LYS A 56 2.66 15.08 -13.55
N PHE A 57 3.12 16.08 -14.30
CA PHE A 57 2.86 17.49 -14.01
C PHE A 57 1.56 18.00 -14.63
N ASP A 58 0.99 17.26 -15.59
CA ASP A 58 -0.21 17.67 -16.32
C ASP A 58 -1.49 17.36 -15.53
N VAL A 59 -2.43 18.30 -15.60
CA VAL A 59 -3.81 18.05 -15.17
C VAL A 59 -4.48 17.17 -16.22
N LYS A 60 -5.21 16.15 -15.77
CA LYS A 60 -5.98 15.28 -16.65
C LYS A 60 -7.06 16.10 -17.36
N ALA A 61 -7.14 16.00 -18.69
CA ALA A 61 -8.21 16.63 -19.45
C ALA A 61 -9.56 15.94 -19.20
N GLU A 62 -10.67 16.63 -19.46
CA GLU A 62 -12.02 16.11 -19.16
C GLU A 62 -12.37 14.83 -19.94
N ASP A 63 -11.83 14.69 -21.14
CA ASP A 63 -12.00 13.53 -22.03
C ASP A 63 -11.05 12.35 -21.69
N GLN A 64 -10.13 12.55 -20.76
CA GLN A 64 -9.17 11.51 -20.35
C GLN A 64 -9.71 10.70 -19.18
N HIS A 65 -9.89 9.41 -19.40
CA HIS A 65 -10.37 8.48 -18.38
C HIS A 65 -9.23 7.64 -17.76
N GLY A 66 -9.47 7.13 -16.55
CA GLY A 66 -8.52 6.23 -15.86
C GLY A 66 -7.42 6.92 -15.05
N PHE A 67 -6.42 6.12 -14.68
CA PHE A 67 -5.25 6.52 -13.90
C PHE A 67 -4.37 7.49 -14.69
N HIS A 68 -3.97 8.59 -14.05
CA HIS A 68 -3.22 9.65 -14.69
C HIS A 68 -2.16 10.19 -13.74
N GLN A 69 -1.05 9.47 -13.65
CA GLN A 69 0.10 9.82 -12.84
C GLN A 69 1.33 9.06 -13.37
N ASN A 70 2.54 9.49 -13.03
CA ASN A 70 3.73 8.67 -13.29
C ASN A 70 3.63 7.38 -12.47
N PRO A 71 3.61 6.18 -13.09
CA PRO A 71 3.43 4.92 -12.39
C PRO A 71 4.55 4.66 -11.38
N ASP A 72 5.79 5.05 -11.66
CA ASP A 72 6.91 4.87 -10.72
C ASP A 72 6.74 5.79 -9.50
N PHE A 73 6.35 7.04 -9.73
CA PHE A 73 6.05 7.98 -8.65
C PHE A 73 4.91 7.46 -7.77
N TYR A 74 3.81 7.02 -8.39
CA TYR A 74 2.66 6.48 -7.67
C TYR A 74 2.99 5.18 -6.94
N TYR A 75 3.77 4.28 -7.55
CA TYR A 75 4.16 3.02 -6.94
C TYR A 75 5.01 3.22 -5.68
N LEU A 76 5.89 4.22 -5.69
CA LEU A 76 6.84 4.51 -4.60
C LEU A 76 6.29 5.46 -3.53
N SER A 77 5.28 6.28 -3.85
CA SER A 77 4.72 7.30 -2.93
C SER A 77 3.26 7.07 -2.55
N GLY A 78 2.48 6.40 -3.39
CA GLY A 78 1.02 6.29 -3.27
C GLY A 78 0.25 7.57 -3.64
N LEU A 79 0.93 8.63 -4.08
CA LEU A 79 0.32 9.92 -4.33
C LEU A 79 -0.22 10.02 -5.75
N GLY A 80 -1.51 9.74 -5.92
CA GLY A 80 -2.18 9.81 -7.23
C GLY A 80 -2.36 11.22 -7.77
N ASN A 81 -2.64 12.19 -6.88
CA ASN A 81 -3.06 13.54 -7.26
C ASN A 81 -1.97 14.61 -7.04
N ALA A 82 -0.75 14.21 -6.69
CA ALA A 82 0.33 15.16 -6.50
C ALA A 82 0.92 15.56 -7.86
N LEU A 83 0.72 16.81 -8.26
CA LEU A 83 1.22 17.37 -9.52
C LEU A 83 2.51 18.18 -9.36
N ARG A 84 2.75 18.73 -8.17
CA ARG A 84 3.87 19.65 -7.88
C ARG A 84 4.76 19.11 -6.76
N ALA A 85 5.27 17.90 -6.99
CA ALA A 85 6.14 17.20 -6.06
C ALA A 85 7.37 16.64 -6.77
N VAL A 86 8.38 16.20 -6.01
CA VAL A 86 9.46 15.31 -6.49
C VAL A 86 9.82 14.38 -5.34
N LEU A 87 9.86 13.07 -5.62
CA LEU A 87 10.33 12.08 -4.65
C LEU A 87 11.83 11.86 -4.86
N LEU A 88 12.62 12.05 -3.81
CA LEU A 88 14.04 11.70 -3.76
C LEU A 88 14.21 10.42 -2.94
N ILE A 89 15.02 9.50 -3.45
CA ILE A 89 15.51 8.32 -2.72
C ILE A 89 17.04 8.38 -2.70
N ASP A 90 17.62 8.45 -1.52
CA ASP A 90 19.06 8.56 -1.29
C ASP A 90 19.55 7.19 -0.79
N GLY A 91 20.46 6.60 -1.56
CA GLY A 91 21.08 5.33 -1.20
C GLY A 91 22.23 5.46 -0.20
N PRO A 92 23.21 6.35 -0.42
CA PRO A 92 24.29 6.63 0.53
C PRO A 92 23.80 6.98 1.93
N ARG A 93 22.70 7.73 2.03
CA ARG A 93 21.99 7.97 3.29
C ARG A 93 20.62 7.32 3.16
N PRO A 94 20.37 6.13 3.74
CA PRO A 94 19.14 5.36 3.52
C PRO A 94 17.86 6.11 3.93
N GLN A 95 17.35 6.97 3.05
CA GLN A 95 16.21 7.84 3.31
C GLN A 95 15.44 8.13 2.03
N SER A 96 14.21 8.61 2.20
CA SER A 96 13.39 9.13 1.12
C SER A 96 12.79 10.46 1.54
N LEU A 97 12.88 11.46 0.68
CA LEU A 97 12.37 12.81 0.92
C LEU A 97 11.35 13.16 -0.17
N LEU A 98 10.21 13.70 0.22
CA LEU A 98 9.24 14.23 -0.71
C LEU A 98 9.31 15.76 -0.68
N PHE A 99 9.74 16.35 -1.78
CA PHE A 99 9.66 17.79 -1.98
C PHE A 99 8.30 18.13 -2.53
N VAL A 100 7.62 19.09 -1.91
CA VAL A 100 6.33 19.61 -2.35
C VAL A 100 6.42 21.13 -2.44
N THR A 101 5.71 21.74 -3.39
CA THR A 101 5.59 23.20 -3.39
C THR A 101 4.75 23.64 -2.19
N PRO A 102 5.15 24.71 -1.46
CA PRO A 102 4.27 25.31 -0.45
C PRO A 102 2.94 25.74 -1.07
N LEU A 103 1.86 25.59 -0.30
CA LEU A 103 0.51 26.03 -0.64
C LEU A 103 0.43 27.56 -0.68
#